data_AF-A0A7V9H2Q4-F1
#
_entry.id   AF-A0A7V9H2Q4-F1
#
_cell.length_a   1.000
_cell.length_b   1.000
_cell.length_c   1.000
_cell.angle_alpha   90.00
_cell.angle_beta   90.00
_cell.angle_gamma   90.00
#
_symmetry.space_group_name_H-M   'P 1'
#
loop_
_entity.id
_entity.type
_entity.pdbx_description
1 polymer ?
#
loop_
_entity_poly.entity_id
_entity_poly.type
_entity_poly.pdbx_seq_one_letter_code
_entity_poly.pdbx_strand_id
1 'polypeptide(L)' 'MTNIETHSEHASFGGKTGFYSHHSEACDGGMRFAVYTPPQATEGPVPVLYYLAGLTCTEETFMIKGG' A
#
# COMPACT_ATOMS: atom_id res chain seq x y z
N MET A 1 6.83 -18.41 -3.08
CA MET A 1 5.83 -17.46 -2.55
C MET A 1 6.59 -16.29 -1.98
N THR A 2 6.45 -15.12 -2.57
CA THR A 2 7.06 -13.89 -2.06
C THR A 2 6.41 -13.56 -0.72
N ASN A 3 7.19 -13.54 0.36
CA ASN A 3 6.67 -13.25 1.69
C ASN A 3 6.38 -11.74 1.80
N ILE A 4 5.19 -11.38 2.29
CA ILE A 4 4.82 -9.98 2.54
C ILE A 4 4.98 -9.72 4.04
N GLU A 5 5.79 -8.72 4.37
CA GLU A 5 6.00 -8.24 5.73
C GLU A 5 5.15 -6.98 5.96
N THR A 6 4.46 -6.93 7.10
CA THR A 6 3.65 -5.79 7.52
C THR A 6 4.44 -4.89 8.46
N HIS A 7 4.59 -3.62 8.13
CA HIS A 7 5.27 -2.61 8.97
C HIS A 7 4.31 -1.92 9.92
N SER A 8 3.17 -1.44 9.41
CA SER A 8 2.16 -0.76 10.20
C SER A 8 0.80 -0.78 9.51
N GLU A 9 -0.26 -0.63 10.31
CA GLU A 9 -1.63 -0.48 9.82
C GLU A 9 -2.39 0.54 10.66
N HIS A 10 -3.23 1.33 10.00
CA HIS A 10 -4.02 2.40 10.61
C HIS A 10 -5.46 2.36 10.11
N ALA A 11 -6.44 2.52 11.00
CA ALA A 11 -7.81 2.76 10.61
C ALA A 11 -7.91 4.12 9.89
N SER A 12 -8.61 4.17 8.75
CA SER A 12 -8.70 5.38 7.91
C SER A 12 -10.01 5.39 7.13
N PHE A 13 -10.85 6.42 7.32
CA PHE A 13 -12.14 6.61 6.62
C PHE A 13 -13.02 5.35 6.55
N GLY A 14 -13.13 4.60 7.66
CA GLY A 14 -13.90 3.35 7.75
C GLY A 14 -13.20 2.12 7.14
N GLY A 15 -12.06 2.31 6.47
CA GLY A 15 -11.18 1.26 5.96
C GLY A 15 -9.86 1.18 6.73
N LYS A 16 -8.84 0.62 6.09
CA LYS A 16 -7.50 0.42 6.67
C LYS A 16 -6.41 0.84 5.69
N THR A 17 -5.47 1.65 6.16
CA THR A 17 -4.22 1.92 5.45
C THR A 17 -3.12 1.03 6.02
N GLY A 18 -2.46 0.24 5.18
CA GLY A 18 -1.34 -0.61 5.59
C GLY A 18 -0.07 -0.31 4.80
N PHE A 19 1.07 -0.51 5.45
CA PHE A 19 2.41 -0.35 4.89
C PHE A 19 3.14 -1.69 4.94
N TYR A 20 3.67 -2.12 3.80
CA TYR A 20 4.18 -3.46 3.60
C TYR A 20 5.53 -3.44 2.88
N SER A 21 6.28 -4.53 3.03
CA SER A 21 7.45 -4.81 2.20
C SER A 21 7.47 -6.23 1.66
N HIS A 22 8.16 -6.41 0.56
CA HIS A 22 8.41 -7.71 -0.06
C HIS A 22 9.73 -7.67 -0.84
N HIS A 23 10.30 -8.84 -1.12
CA HIS A 23 11.40 -8.94 -2.08
C HIS A 23 10.84 -8.94 -3.51
N SER A 24 11.24 -7.96 -4.33
CA SER A 24 10.86 -7.86 -5.74
C SER A 24 11.90 -8.54 -6.61
N GLU A 25 11.50 -9.61 -7.31
CA GLU A 25 12.35 -10.28 -8.29
C GLU A 25 12.72 -9.34 -9.46
N ALA A 26 11.80 -8.46 -9.86
CA ALA A 26 12.02 -7.52 -10.96
C ALA A 26 13.04 -6.42 -10.62
N CYS A 27 13.17 -6.07 -9.34
CA CYS A 27 14.11 -5.04 -8.86
C CYS A 27 15.34 -5.64 -8.16
N ASP A 28 15.38 -6.97 -8.00
CA ASP A 28 16.39 -7.71 -7.24
C ASP A 28 16.66 -7.12 -5.84
N GLY A 29 15.59 -6.86 -5.09
CA GLY A 29 15.71 -6.15 -3.81
C GLY A 29 14.42 -5.97 -3.02
N GLY A 30 14.55 -5.52 -1.77
CA GLY A 30 13.43 -5.20 -0.89
C GLY A 30 12.69 -3.95 -1.35
N MET A 31 11.38 -4.05 -1.55
CA MET A 31 10.50 -2.96 -2.00
C MET A 31 9.37 -2.75 -0.99
N ARG A 32 9.10 -1.48 -0.67
CA ARG A 32 8.00 -1.05 0.20
C ARG A 32 6.82 -0.51 -0.61
N PHE A 33 5.60 -0.73 -0.14
CA PHE A 33 4.37 -0.22 -0.75
C PHE A 33 3.29 0.00 0.31
N ALA A 34 2.34 0.87 0.01
CA ALA A 34 1.18 1.14 0.85
C ALA A 34 -0.11 0.73 0.15
N VAL A 35 -1.10 0.27 0.91
CA VAL A 35 -2.43 -0.09 0.39
C VAL A 35 -3.50 0.52 1.30
N TYR A 36 -4.40 1.28 0.71
CA TYR A 36 -5.68 1.59 1.34
C TYR A 36 -6.71 0.52 0.95
N THR A 37 -7.25 -0.16 1.96
CA THR A 37 -8.34 -1.13 1.80
C THR A 37 -9.64 -0.49 2.28
N PRO A 38 -10.61 -0.24 1.37
CA PRO A 38 -11.88 0.39 1.74
C PRO A 38 -12.80 -0.60 2.48
N PRO A 39 -13.80 -0.13 3.26
CA PRO A 39 -14.70 -1.00 4.00
C PRO A 39 -15.43 -2.02 3.12
N GLN A 40 -15.77 -1.66 1.88
CA GLN A 40 -16.46 -2.51 0.91
C GLN A 40 -15.65 -3.77 0.54
N ALA A 41 -14.33 -3.77 0.74
CA ALA A 41 -13.49 -4.95 0.50
C ALA A 41 -13.83 -6.12 1.45
N THR A 42 -14.58 -5.87 2.53
CA THR A 42 -15.12 -6.92 3.41
C THR A 42 -16.29 -7.68 2.80
N GLU A 43 -17.00 -7.08 1.84
CA GLU A 43 -18.16 -7.66 1.18
C GLU A 43 -17.80 -8.43 -0.10
N GLY A 44 -16.63 -8.16 -0.66
CA GLY A 44 -16.11 -8.85 -1.84
C GLY A 44 -14.97 -8.10 -2.54
N PRO A 45 -14.55 -8.57 -3.72
CA PRO A 45 -13.53 -7.92 -4.51
C PRO A 45 -13.93 -6.49 -4.91
N VAL A 46 -12.97 -5.58 -4.84
CA VAL A 46 -13.11 -4.17 -5.23
C VAL A 46 -12.10 -3.84 -6.33
N PRO A 47 -12.35 -2.82 -7.18
CA PRO A 47 -11.36 -2.37 -8.15
C PRO A 47 -10.09 -1.86 -7.47
N VAL A 48 -8.96 -2.00 -8.16
CA VAL A 48 -7.64 -1.55 -7.68
C VAL A 48 -7.20 -0.32 -8.49
N LEU A 49 -6.78 0.72 -7.78
CA LEU A 49 -6.12 1.89 -8.35
C LEU A 49 -4.64 1.88 -7.92
N TYR A 50 -3.74 1.88 -8.90
CA TYR A 50 -2.31 2.08 -8.65
C TYR A 50 -1.97 3.57 -8.75
N TYR A 51 -1.42 4.11 -7.67
CA TYR A 51 -0.86 5.46 -7.65
C TYR A 51 0.66 5.39 -7.74
N LEU A 52 1.24 6.07 -8.72
CA LEU A 52 2.69 6.16 -8.91
C LEU A 52 3.14 7.55 -8.47
N ALA A 53 3.91 7.59 -7.38
CA ALA A 53 4.38 8.83 -6.81
C ALA A 53 5.47 9.49 -7.68
N GLY A 54 5.64 10.81 -7.50
CA GLY A 54 6.62 11.60 -8.25
C GLY A 54 8.06 11.43 -7.77
N LEU A 55 8.97 12.21 -8.37
CA LEU A 55 10.38 12.24 -7.96
C LEU A 55 10.50 12.57 -6.47
N THR A 56 11.46 11.91 -5.80
CA THR A 56 11.74 11.99 -4.34
C THR A 56 10.63 11.55 -3.39
N CYS A 57 9.53 10.99 -3.89
CA CYS A 57 8.44 10.49 -3.05
C CYS A 57 8.69 9.05 -2.58
N THR A 58 8.07 8.72 -1.44
CA THR A 58 7.95 7.37 -0.88
C THR A 58 6.48 6.94 -0.85
N GLU A 59 6.21 5.69 -0.50
CA GLU A 59 4.85 5.15 -0.35
C GLU A 59 4.03 5.87 0.75
N GLU A 60 4.70 6.48 1.73
CA GLU A 60 4.08 7.31 2.77
C GLU A 60 3.59 8.66 2.23
N THR A 61 4.21 9.15 1.15
CA THR A 61 3.98 10.52 0.66
C THR A 61 2.55 10.71 0.16
N PHE A 62 1.99 9.72 -0.54
CA PHE A 62 0.60 9.81 -1.01
C PHE A 62 -0.40 9.77 0.14
N MET A 63 -0.22 8.87 1.12
CA MET A 63 -1.16 8.74 2.23
C MET A 63 -1.21 10.00 3.12
N ILE A 64 -0.16 10.82 3.11
CA ILE A 64 -0.09 12.07 3.90
C ILE A 64 -0.51 13.30 3.09
N LYS A 65 -0.19 13.35 1.79
CA LYS A 65 -0.31 14.58 0.96
C LYS A 65 -1.27 14.45 -0.22
N GLY A 66 -1.71 13.25 -0.56
CA GLY A 66 -2.75 12.99 -1.55
C GLY A 66 -4.09 13.30 -0.92
N GLY A 67 -4.59 14.52 -1.15
CA GLY A 67 -5.90 14.96 -0.69
C GLY A 67 -7.05 14.13 -1.27
#